data_AF-A0A2J6J260-F1
#
_entry.id   AF-A0A2J6J260-F1
#
_cell.length_a   1.000
_cell.length_b   1.000
_cell.length_c   1.000
_cell.angle_alpha   90.00
_cell.angle_beta   90.00
_cell.angle_gamma   90.00
#
_symmetry.space_group_name_H-M   'P 1'
#
loop_
_entity.id
_entity.type
_entity.pdbx_description
1 polymer ?
#
loop_
_entity_poly.entity_id
_entity_poly.type
_entity_poly.pdbx_seq_one_letter_code
_entity_poly.pdbx_strand_id
1 'polypeptide(L)'
;MIPDSFLSPIHLPFNRDSLAGTFEFLSPQADPGGLGVALLLRGGSLAVVEGESGLRLPDDTTTKIVTADGFYLGQWQGKPCRVVRVDSEQELPEPISWRELLSPIPQLPIDLISLGGLASQAHYWHRNSRFCSRCGASTKWLAGSWGKRCSGCKAEHFPHVHPCVIVAIRRPGEILLGRKAQWAEGRYSLIAGFLDMGECLE
;
A
#
# COMPACT_ATOMS: atom_id res chain seq x y z
N MET A 1 -9.88 7.67 -13.13
CA MET A 1 -10.31 6.42 -13.78
C MET A 1 -9.08 5.72 -14.34
N ILE A 2 -9.01 4.39 -14.28
CA ILE A 2 -7.90 3.63 -14.86
C ILE A 2 -8.09 3.58 -16.38
N PRO A 3 -7.06 3.88 -17.20
CA PRO A 3 -7.18 3.84 -18.66
C PRO A 3 -7.31 2.41 -19.17
N ASP A 4 -7.89 2.25 -20.37
CA ASP A 4 -8.05 0.94 -21.02
C ASP A 4 -6.72 0.27 -21.40
N SER A 5 -5.64 1.07 -21.51
CA SER A 5 -4.30 0.56 -21.79
C SER A 5 -3.23 1.46 -21.18
N PHE A 6 -2.04 0.88 -20.98
CA PHE A 6 -0.86 1.56 -20.49
C PHE A 6 0.26 1.45 -21.52
N LEU A 7 0.93 2.56 -21.80
CA LEU A 7 2.07 2.59 -22.73
C LEU A 7 3.30 1.84 -22.19
N SER A 8 3.40 1.70 -20.87
CA SER A 8 4.50 1.03 -20.18
C SER A 8 4.03 0.44 -18.85
N PRO A 9 4.59 -0.71 -18.42
CA PRO A 9 4.31 -1.29 -17.09
C PRO A 9 4.62 -0.35 -15.92
N ILE A 10 5.47 0.66 -16.11
CA ILE A 10 5.79 1.64 -15.06
C ILE A 10 4.59 2.50 -14.66
N HIS A 11 3.60 2.63 -15.55
CA HIS A 11 2.39 3.41 -15.30
C HIS A 11 1.26 2.59 -14.67
N LEU A 12 1.48 1.28 -14.47
CA LEU A 12 0.48 0.42 -13.83
C LEU A 12 0.21 0.87 -12.38
N PRO A 13 -1.01 0.63 -11.86
CA PRO A 13 -1.29 0.74 -10.44
C PRO A 13 -0.31 -0.07 -9.60
N PHE A 14 -0.15 0.32 -8.34
CA PHE A 14 0.82 -0.25 -7.40
C PHE A 14 2.28 -0.04 -7.80
N ASN A 15 2.55 0.93 -8.66
CA ASN A 15 3.90 1.36 -9.02
C ASN A 15 4.22 2.72 -8.37
N ARG A 16 5.43 2.88 -7.84
CA ARG A 16 5.90 4.15 -7.27
C ARG A 16 5.93 5.28 -8.30
N ASP A 17 6.19 4.98 -9.58
CA ASP A 17 6.23 5.99 -10.63
C ASP A 17 4.86 6.64 -10.86
N SER A 18 3.76 5.93 -10.55
CA SER A 18 2.41 6.50 -10.58
C SER A 18 2.15 7.54 -9.48
N LEU A 19 3.06 7.65 -8.51
CA LEU A 19 3.02 8.61 -7.42
C LEU A 19 4.03 9.75 -7.61
N ALA A 20 4.77 9.76 -8.72
CA ALA A 20 5.78 10.78 -8.99
C ALA A 20 5.14 12.17 -9.01
N GLY A 21 5.74 13.11 -8.26
CA GLY A 21 5.27 14.49 -8.14
C GLY A 21 4.09 14.71 -7.17
N THR A 22 3.40 13.64 -6.73
CA THR A 22 2.28 13.75 -5.77
C THR A 22 2.62 13.18 -4.40
N PHE A 23 3.53 12.20 -4.33
CA PHE A 23 3.94 11.57 -3.08
C PHE A 23 5.45 11.55 -2.89
N GLU A 24 5.90 11.98 -1.71
CA GLU A 24 7.28 11.86 -1.27
C GLU A 24 7.35 10.78 -0.17
N PHE A 25 7.98 9.65 -0.45
CA PHE A 25 8.13 8.55 0.51
C PHE A 25 9.28 8.83 1.48
N LEU A 26 8.99 8.94 2.77
CA LEU A 26 9.95 9.33 3.81
C LEU A 26 9.94 8.35 4.98
N SER A 27 11.03 8.31 5.74
CA SER A 27 11.13 7.43 6.91
C SER A 27 10.14 7.84 8.01
N PRO A 28 9.58 6.90 8.79
CA PRO A 28 8.61 7.23 9.85
C PRO A 28 9.13 8.20 10.93
N GLN A 29 10.44 8.30 11.14
CA GLN A 29 11.05 9.24 12.09
C GLN A 29 11.11 10.68 11.57
N ALA A 30 10.83 10.90 10.29
CA ALA A 30 10.79 12.24 9.69
C ALA A 30 9.39 12.88 9.80
N ASP A 31 8.52 12.36 10.66
CA ASP A 31 7.18 12.94 10.87
C ASP A 31 7.32 14.38 11.40
N PRO A 32 6.89 15.40 10.64
CA PRO A 32 6.93 16.79 11.10
C PRO A 32 5.90 17.10 12.19
N GLY A 33 5.03 16.14 12.55
CA GLY A 33 3.88 16.37 13.41
C GLY A 33 2.80 17.18 12.69
N GLY A 34 1.86 17.73 13.47
CA GLY A 34 0.82 18.62 12.96
C GLY A 34 -0.24 17.95 12.07
N LEU A 35 -1.09 18.81 11.50
CA LEU A 35 -2.21 18.43 10.65
C LEU A 35 -1.73 17.85 9.31
N GLY A 36 -2.49 16.92 8.75
CA GLY A 36 -2.16 16.20 7.53
C GLY A 36 -3.33 15.41 6.96
N VAL A 37 -3.00 14.37 6.21
CA VAL A 37 -3.95 13.41 5.65
C VAL A 37 -3.74 12.03 6.27
N ALA A 38 -4.81 11.25 6.34
CA ALA A 38 -4.81 9.91 6.91
C ALA A 38 -5.12 8.87 5.83
N LEU A 39 -4.21 7.91 5.66
CA LEU A 39 -4.42 6.68 4.92
C LEU A 39 -5.10 5.68 5.84
N LEU A 40 -6.43 5.76 5.90
CA LEU A 40 -7.25 4.87 6.72
C LEU A 40 -7.44 3.54 6.00
N LEU A 41 -6.98 2.46 6.63
CA LEU A 41 -7.03 1.12 6.04
C LEU A 41 -7.99 0.23 6.82
N ARG A 42 -8.89 -0.44 6.08
CA ARG A 42 -9.76 -1.52 6.58
C ARG A 42 -9.75 -2.72 5.66
N GLY A 43 -9.14 -3.82 6.11
CA GLY A 43 -8.98 -5.01 5.27
C GLY A 43 -8.19 -4.65 4.00
N GLY A 44 -8.78 -4.90 2.84
CA GLY A 44 -8.25 -4.49 1.53
C GLY A 44 -8.77 -3.15 1.03
N SER A 45 -9.33 -2.30 1.90
CA SER A 45 -9.99 -1.05 1.52
C SER A 45 -9.29 0.18 2.08
N LEU A 46 -9.36 1.27 1.32
CA LEU A 46 -8.90 2.61 1.67
C LEU A 46 -10.13 3.50 1.89
N ALA A 47 -10.13 4.30 2.95
CA ALA A 47 -11.16 5.30 3.15
C ALA A 47 -10.86 6.56 2.34
N VAL A 48 -11.89 7.12 1.70
CA VAL A 48 -11.82 8.33 0.89
C VAL A 48 -13.03 9.22 1.14
N VAL A 49 -12.87 10.50 0.85
CA VAL A 49 -13.93 11.51 0.85
C VAL A 49 -14.16 11.97 -0.58
N GLU A 50 -15.42 12.15 -0.95
CA GLU A 50 -15.78 12.78 -2.22
C GLU A 50 -15.67 14.31 -2.08
N GLY A 51 -14.85 14.92 -2.92
CA GLY A 51 -14.69 16.37 -3.01
C GLY A 51 -15.08 16.90 -4.39
N GLU A 52 -15.09 18.22 -4.54
CA GLU A 52 -15.47 18.91 -5.79
C GLU A 52 -14.62 18.49 -7.00
N SER A 53 -13.34 18.19 -6.77
CA SER A 53 -12.37 17.77 -7.79
C SER A 53 -12.16 16.25 -7.87
N GLY A 54 -12.99 15.46 -7.16
CA GLY A 54 -12.92 14.00 -7.11
C GLY A 54 -12.56 13.45 -5.73
N LEU A 55 -12.14 12.19 -5.70
CA LEU A 55 -11.81 11.48 -4.46
C LEU A 55 -10.52 12.02 -3.84
N ARG A 56 -10.55 12.22 -2.53
CA ARG A 56 -9.39 12.62 -1.72
C ARG A 56 -9.25 11.78 -0.46
N LEU A 57 -8.07 11.83 0.14
CA LEU A 57 -7.84 11.24 1.46
C LEU A 57 -8.55 12.06 2.55
N PRO A 58 -9.05 11.40 3.62
CA PRO A 58 -9.46 12.09 4.84
C PRO A 58 -8.30 12.89 5.43
N ASP A 59 -8.64 14.00 6.06
CA ASP A 59 -7.75 14.94 6.76
C ASP A 59 -8.33 15.28 8.13
N ASP A 60 -7.62 16.10 8.92
CA ASP A 60 -8.07 16.46 10.27
C ASP A 60 -9.41 17.21 10.31
N THR A 61 -9.85 17.82 9.19
CA THR A 61 -11.14 18.52 9.11
C THR A 61 -12.30 17.56 8.92
N THR A 62 -12.06 16.46 8.21
CA THR A 62 -13.04 15.40 7.94
C THR A 62 -13.01 14.32 9.01
N THR A 63 -11.94 14.24 9.79
CA THR A 63 -11.74 13.22 10.80
C THR A 63 -11.06 13.82 12.02
N LYS A 64 -11.72 13.78 13.19
CA LYS A 64 -11.01 13.86 14.49
C LYS A 64 -10.27 12.54 14.78
N ILE A 65 -9.55 12.01 13.79
CA ILE A 65 -8.89 10.72 13.97
C ILE A 65 -7.70 10.95 14.89
N VAL A 66 -7.83 10.39 16.08
CA VAL A 66 -6.74 10.27 17.03
C VAL A 66 -5.74 9.28 16.42
N THR A 67 -4.59 9.80 16.01
CA THR A 67 -3.48 9.10 15.36
C THR A 67 -2.71 8.16 16.30
N ALA A 68 -3.29 7.73 17.42
CA ALA A 68 -2.56 7.07 18.52
C ALA A 68 -1.73 5.86 18.07
N ASP A 69 -2.22 5.10 17.08
CA ASP A 69 -1.53 3.92 16.52
C ASP A 69 -1.09 4.10 15.06
N GLY A 70 -1.09 5.33 14.56
CA GLY A 70 -0.65 5.66 13.21
C GLY A 70 0.87 5.85 13.11
N PHE A 71 1.41 5.72 11.90
CA PHE A 71 2.80 6.12 11.62
C PHE A 71 2.90 6.92 10.33
N TYR A 72 3.90 7.80 10.27
CA TYR A 72 4.18 8.62 9.10
C TYR A 72 4.72 7.80 7.94
N LEU A 73 4.18 8.05 6.74
CA LEU A 73 4.60 7.41 5.49
C LEU A 73 5.39 8.35 4.59
N GLY A 74 5.17 9.66 4.72
CA GLY A 74 5.70 10.63 3.78
C GLY A 74 4.80 11.85 3.58
N GLN A 75 5.03 12.59 2.51
CA GLN A 75 4.21 13.76 2.15
C GLN A 75 3.31 13.44 0.97
N TRP A 76 2.01 13.65 1.13
CA TRP A 76 1.03 13.59 0.05
C TRP A 76 0.61 15.00 -0.33
N GLN A 77 0.95 15.44 -1.53
CA GLN A 77 0.66 16.78 -2.04
C GLN A 77 1.12 17.89 -1.06
N GLY A 78 2.31 17.71 -0.48
CA GLY A 78 2.91 18.61 0.50
C GLY A 78 2.30 18.56 1.91
N LYS A 79 1.38 17.62 2.18
CA LYS A 79 0.80 17.42 3.52
C LYS A 79 1.36 16.16 4.19
N PRO A 80 1.61 16.17 5.50
CA PRO A 80 2.01 14.97 6.23
C PRO A 80 0.99 13.84 6.04
N CYS A 81 1.45 12.66 5.67
CA CYS A 81 0.59 11.52 5.34
C CYS A 81 0.86 10.37 6.31
N ARG A 82 -0.17 9.96 7.06
CA ARG A 82 -0.05 8.93 8.12
C ARG A 82 -0.91 7.73 7.81
N VAL A 83 -0.36 6.53 8.00
CA VAL A 83 -1.10 5.28 7.87
C VAL A 83 -1.75 4.94 9.19
N VAL A 84 -3.06 4.68 9.17
CA VAL A 84 -3.84 4.31 10.34
C VAL A 84 -4.69 3.09 9.99
N ARG A 85 -4.62 2.05 10.82
CA ARG A 85 -5.50 0.89 10.68
C ARG A 85 -6.76 1.16 11.49
N VAL A 86 -7.91 1.10 10.83
CA VAL A 86 -9.21 1.29 11.48
C VAL A 86 -9.81 -0.07 11.80
N ASP A 87 -10.08 -0.33 13.08
CA ASP A 87 -10.73 -1.57 13.52
C ASP A 87 -12.13 -1.69 12.90
N SER A 88 -12.59 -2.93 12.73
CA SER A 88 -13.83 -3.23 12.00
C SER A 88 -15.09 -2.67 12.67
N GLU A 89 -15.06 -2.48 13.99
CA GLU A 89 -16.21 -2.04 14.80
C GLU A 89 -16.36 -0.51 14.83
N GLN A 90 -15.38 0.24 14.33
CA GLN A 90 -15.41 1.70 14.37
C GLN A 90 -16.25 2.25 13.20
N GLU A 91 -17.36 2.92 13.50
CA GLU A 91 -18.07 3.69 12.47
C GLU A 91 -17.26 4.94 12.12
N LEU A 92 -17.08 5.19 10.82
CA LEU A 92 -16.42 6.40 10.34
C LEU A 92 -17.47 7.49 10.14
N PRO A 93 -17.17 8.76 10.46
CA PRO A 93 -18.09 9.86 10.22
C PRO A 93 -18.34 10.04 8.72
N GLU A 94 -19.56 10.44 8.36
CA GLU A 94 -19.81 11.01 7.04
C GLU A 94 -18.90 12.23 6.82
N PRO A 95 -18.42 12.50 5.58
CA PRO A 95 -18.76 11.84 4.31
C PRO A 95 -17.77 10.74 3.87
N ILE A 96 -17.17 10.01 4.81
CA ILE A 96 -16.11 9.03 4.48
C ILE A 96 -16.73 7.74 3.95
N SER A 97 -16.17 7.24 2.84
CA SER A 97 -16.56 5.97 2.24
C SER A 97 -15.37 5.05 2.02
N TRP A 98 -15.60 3.74 2.12
CA TRP A 98 -14.59 2.73 1.83
C TRP A 98 -14.57 2.41 0.34
N ARG A 99 -13.36 2.24 -0.21
CA ARG A 99 -13.13 1.75 -1.57
C ARG A 99 -12.11 0.62 -1.54
N GLU A 100 -12.44 -0.50 -2.17
CA GLU A 100 -11.55 -1.66 -2.23
C GLU A 100 -10.37 -1.39 -3.16
N LEU A 101 -9.15 -1.66 -2.67
CA LEU A 101 -7.91 -1.51 -3.44
C LEU A 101 -7.81 -2.54 -4.56
N LEU A 102 -8.40 -3.72 -4.41
CA LEU A 102 -8.32 -4.82 -5.39
C LEU A 102 -9.67 -5.13 -6.05
N SER A 103 -10.55 -4.13 -6.11
CA SER A 103 -11.86 -4.24 -6.77
C SER A 103 -11.70 -4.66 -8.24
N PRO A 104 -12.50 -5.63 -8.74
CA PRO A 104 -12.49 -6.01 -10.16
C PRO A 104 -12.80 -4.82 -11.09
N ILE A 105 -13.65 -3.91 -10.62
CA ILE A 105 -13.92 -2.62 -11.28
C ILE A 105 -13.25 -1.55 -10.43
N PRO A 106 -12.13 -0.95 -10.88
CA PRO A 106 -11.40 0.04 -10.09
C PRO A 106 -12.27 1.24 -9.71
N GLN A 107 -12.37 1.52 -8.41
CA GLN A 107 -13.17 2.63 -7.87
C GLN A 107 -12.31 3.80 -7.39
N LEU A 108 -10.99 3.68 -7.52
CA LEU A 108 -9.99 4.66 -7.11
C LEU A 108 -9.15 5.09 -8.31
N PRO A 109 -8.71 6.35 -8.37
CA PRO A 109 -7.65 6.77 -9.30
C PRO A 109 -6.33 6.06 -8.98
N ILE A 110 -5.43 6.01 -9.99
CA ILE A 110 -4.19 5.22 -9.96
C ILE A 110 -3.27 5.63 -8.80
N ASP A 111 -3.25 6.91 -8.48
CA ASP A 111 -2.44 7.46 -7.42
C ASP A 111 -2.95 7.01 -6.03
N LEU A 112 -4.26 7.07 -5.76
CA LEU A 112 -4.85 6.62 -4.49
C LEU A 112 -4.77 5.10 -4.30
N ILE A 113 -5.03 4.30 -5.35
CA ILE A 113 -4.89 2.84 -5.27
C ILE A 113 -3.44 2.43 -5.03
N SER A 114 -2.47 3.09 -5.68
CA SER A 114 -1.05 2.81 -5.52
C SER A 114 -0.54 3.22 -4.14
N LEU A 115 -0.94 4.41 -3.67
CA LEU A 115 -0.61 4.88 -2.33
C LEU A 115 -1.24 4.00 -1.25
N GLY A 116 -2.51 3.60 -1.42
CA GLY A 116 -3.19 2.68 -0.50
C GLY A 116 -2.55 1.29 -0.46
N GLY A 117 -2.06 0.78 -1.59
CA GLY A 117 -1.28 -0.46 -1.66
C GLY A 117 0.05 -0.36 -0.91
N LEU A 118 0.81 0.73 -1.14
CA LEU A 118 2.05 1.01 -0.42
C LEU A 118 1.80 1.14 1.09
N ALA A 119 0.75 1.85 1.49
CA ALA A 119 0.33 2.00 2.88
C ALA A 119 0.01 0.65 3.52
N SER A 120 -0.67 -0.22 2.79
CA SER A 120 -1.01 -1.58 3.25
C SER A 120 0.24 -2.42 3.47
N GLN A 121 1.22 -2.35 2.57
CA GLN A 121 2.50 -3.04 2.72
C GLN A 121 3.32 -2.47 3.90
N ALA A 122 3.39 -1.15 4.02
CA ALA A 122 4.08 -0.48 5.13
C ALA A 122 3.45 -0.82 6.48
N HIS A 123 2.12 -0.87 6.56
CA HIS A 123 1.40 -1.26 7.76
C HIS A 123 1.65 -2.73 8.12
N TYR A 124 1.58 -3.62 7.12
CA TYR A 124 1.91 -5.03 7.30
C TYR A 124 3.32 -5.20 7.87
N TRP A 125 4.31 -4.53 7.29
CA TRP A 125 5.67 -4.53 7.81
C TRP A 125 5.71 -4.01 9.24
N HIS A 126 5.14 -2.85 9.52
CA HIS A 126 5.16 -2.24 10.85
C HIS A 126 4.58 -3.17 11.92
N ARG A 127 3.45 -3.82 11.65
CA ARG A 127 2.77 -4.74 12.56
C ARG A 127 3.56 -6.03 12.81
N ASN A 128 4.16 -6.59 11.77
CA ASN A 128 4.86 -7.88 11.83
C ASN A 128 6.34 -7.78 12.27
N SER A 129 6.85 -6.56 12.42
CA SER A 129 8.23 -6.31 12.86
C SER A 129 8.33 -5.67 14.24
N ARG A 130 7.26 -5.71 15.07
CA ARG A 130 7.25 -5.10 16.43
C ARG A 130 8.24 -5.74 17.40
N PHE A 131 8.57 -7.01 17.19
CA PHE A 131 9.53 -7.78 17.97
C PHE A 131 10.61 -8.35 17.06
N CYS A 132 11.81 -8.51 17.60
CA CYS A 132 12.98 -9.00 16.89
C CYS A 132 12.86 -10.51 16.66
N SER A 133 12.96 -10.94 15.40
CA SER A 133 12.96 -12.36 15.04
C SER A 133 14.16 -13.15 15.58
N ARG A 134 15.24 -12.47 15.98
CA ARG A 134 16.45 -13.10 16.52
C ARG A 134 16.38 -13.33 18.04
N CYS A 135 15.80 -12.41 18.81
CA CYS A 135 15.84 -12.48 20.28
C CYS A 135 14.53 -12.13 21.01
N GLY A 136 13.45 -11.83 20.30
CA GLY A 136 12.13 -11.53 20.88
C GLY A 136 11.99 -10.12 21.49
N ALA A 137 13.07 -9.36 21.69
CA ALA A 137 12.97 -8.00 22.23
C ALA A 137 12.28 -7.03 21.26
N SER A 138 11.69 -5.95 21.78
CA SER A 138 11.01 -4.92 20.99
C SER A 138 11.96 -4.24 20.00
N THR A 139 11.41 -3.75 18.88
CA THR A 139 12.14 -2.98 17.88
C THR A 139 11.65 -1.54 17.84
N LYS A 140 12.52 -0.62 17.39
CA LYS A 140 12.20 0.80 17.19
C LYS A 140 12.61 1.22 15.79
N TRP A 141 11.91 2.19 15.21
CA TRP A 141 12.28 2.75 13.90
C TRP A 141 13.72 3.27 13.88
N LEU A 142 14.40 3.03 12.77
CA LEU A 142 15.70 3.61 12.47
C LEU A 142 15.54 5.05 11.98
N ALA A 143 16.49 5.90 12.36
CA ALA A 143 16.55 7.27 11.84
C ALA A 143 16.93 7.25 10.35
N GLY A 144 16.21 8.02 9.53
CA GLY A 144 16.52 8.20 8.11
C GLY A 144 16.30 6.98 7.22
N SER A 145 15.71 5.89 7.71
CA SER A 145 15.44 4.71 6.90
C SER A 145 14.11 4.03 7.23
N TRP A 146 13.61 3.26 6.27
CA TRP A 146 12.52 2.31 6.48
C TRP A 146 13.05 1.03 7.12
N GLY A 147 13.60 1.11 8.32
CA GLY A 147 14.07 -0.07 9.04
C GLY A 147 13.80 0.05 10.54
N LYS A 148 14.01 -1.04 11.27
CA LYS A 148 13.87 -1.06 12.73
C LYS A 148 15.08 -1.70 13.38
N ARG A 149 15.52 -1.15 14.51
CA ARG A 149 16.60 -1.68 15.34
C ARG A 149 16.05 -2.33 16.61
N CYS A 150 16.52 -3.53 16.90
CA CYS A 150 16.19 -4.24 18.13
C CYS A 150 16.77 -3.54 19.37
N SER A 151 15.98 -3.41 20.42
CA SER A 151 16.41 -2.82 21.70
C SER A 151 17.39 -3.72 22.47
N GLY A 152 17.24 -5.05 22.35
CA GLY A 152 18.08 -6.06 23.00
C GLY A 152 19.38 -6.33 22.25
N CYS A 153 19.29 -7.05 21.12
CA CYS A 153 20.48 -7.54 20.39
C CYS A 153 21.04 -6.56 19.34
N LYS A 154 20.43 -5.38 19.17
CA LYS A 154 20.81 -4.34 18.19
C LYS A 154 20.73 -4.74 16.71
N ALA A 155 20.24 -5.94 16.39
CA ALA A 155 19.96 -6.35 15.01
C ALA A 155 19.02 -5.36 14.33
N GLU A 156 19.27 -5.14 13.04
CA GLU A 156 18.43 -4.29 12.18
C GLU A 156 17.59 -5.16 11.25
N HIS A 157 16.37 -4.71 11.01
CA HIS A 157 15.42 -5.39 10.13
C HIS A 157 14.79 -4.36 9.18
N PHE A 158 14.58 -4.76 7.93
CA PHE A 158 14.05 -3.91 6.86
C PHE A 158 12.82 -4.60 6.23
N PRO A 159 11.91 -3.84 5.59
CA PRO A 159 10.76 -4.38 4.86
C PRO A 159 11.18 -5.47 3.89
N HIS A 160 10.45 -6.58 3.92
CA HIS A 160 10.69 -7.69 3.00
C HIS A 160 9.99 -7.43 1.67
N VAL A 161 10.70 -7.70 0.57
CA VAL A 161 10.14 -7.75 -0.78
C VAL A 161 10.30 -9.19 -1.28
N HIS A 162 9.21 -9.78 -1.75
CA HIS A 162 9.20 -11.12 -2.33
C HIS A 162 9.08 -10.98 -3.85
N PRO A 163 10.16 -11.22 -4.61
CA PRO A 163 10.14 -11.13 -6.07
C PRO A 163 9.11 -12.09 -6.66
N CYS A 164 8.39 -11.62 -7.68
CA CYS A 164 7.35 -12.37 -8.37
C CYS A 164 7.35 -11.98 -9.85
N VAL A 165 7.10 -12.94 -10.73
CA VAL A 165 6.90 -12.71 -12.16
C VAL A 165 5.43 -12.83 -12.52
N ILE A 166 5.03 -12.12 -13.56
CA ILE A 166 3.77 -12.30 -14.28
C ILE A 166 4.08 -12.30 -15.78
N VAL A 167 3.69 -13.36 -16.50
CA VAL A 167 4.18 -13.62 -17.85
C VAL A 167 3.02 -13.87 -18.82
N ALA A 168 3.09 -13.20 -19.98
CA ALA A 168 2.19 -13.43 -21.11
C ALA A 168 2.78 -14.45 -22.08
N ILE A 169 2.32 -15.71 -22.02
CA ILE A 169 2.76 -16.79 -22.89
C ILE A 169 1.89 -16.81 -24.16
N ARG A 170 2.51 -16.64 -25.34
CA ARG A 170 1.82 -16.45 -26.61
C ARG A 170 2.29 -17.43 -27.68
N ARG A 171 1.38 -17.82 -28.57
CA ARG A 171 1.66 -18.48 -29.85
C ARG A 171 0.77 -17.86 -30.94
N PRO A 172 0.95 -18.12 -32.25
CA PRO A 172 0.18 -17.44 -33.29
C PRO A 172 -1.33 -17.53 -33.05
N GLY A 173 -1.99 -16.36 -32.92
CA GLY A 173 -3.43 -16.25 -32.69
C GLY A 173 -3.93 -16.56 -31.27
N GLU A 174 -3.06 -16.95 -30.33
CA GLU A 174 -3.47 -17.48 -29.02
C GLU A 174 -2.57 -16.96 -27.87
N ILE A 175 -3.18 -16.85 -26.68
CA ILE A 175 -2.50 -16.52 -25.43
C ILE A 175 -2.94 -17.52 -24.34
N LEU A 176 -1.99 -18.01 -23.55
CA LEU A 176 -2.30 -18.87 -22.41
C LEU A 176 -2.80 -18.01 -21.25
N LEU A 177 -3.95 -18.39 -20.70
CA LEU A 177 -4.52 -17.80 -19.50
C LEU A 177 -4.81 -18.88 -18.46
N GLY A 178 -4.56 -18.55 -17.19
CA GLY A 178 -4.88 -19.40 -16.04
C GLY A 178 -6.08 -18.87 -15.27
N ARG A 179 -6.71 -19.75 -14.49
CA ARG A 179 -7.71 -19.37 -13.48
C ARG A 179 -7.53 -20.18 -12.20
N LYS A 180 -7.87 -19.57 -11.06
CA LYS A 180 -8.04 -20.28 -9.78
C LYS A 180 -9.47 -20.78 -9.64
N ALA A 181 -9.66 -21.90 -8.96
CA ALA A 181 -11.00 -22.47 -8.72
C ALA A 181 -11.94 -21.45 -8.05
N GLN A 182 -11.43 -20.69 -7.07
CA GLN A 182 -12.16 -19.68 -6.30
C GLN A 182 -12.47 -18.37 -7.05
N TRP A 183 -12.01 -18.19 -8.29
CA TRP A 183 -12.28 -16.96 -9.05
C TRP A 183 -13.67 -16.97 -9.67
N ALA A 184 -14.26 -15.78 -9.79
CA ALA A 184 -15.53 -15.58 -10.48
C ALA A 184 -15.51 -16.20 -11.89
N GLU A 185 -16.68 -16.65 -12.34
CA GLU A 185 -16.84 -17.21 -13.68
C GLU A 185 -16.40 -16.19 -14.75
N GLY A 186 -15.76 -16.69 -15.81
CA GLY A 186 -15.20 -15.84 -16.87
C GLY A 186 -13.91 -15.08 -16.50
N ARG A 187 -13.45 -15.11 -15.24
CA ARG A 187 -12.20 -14.45 -14.84
C ARG A 187 -10.98 -15.33 -15.14
N TYR A 188 -10.11 -14.81 -15.99
CA TYR A 188 -8.81 -15.40 -16.34
C TYR A 188 -7.69 -14.38 -16.12
N SER A 189 -6.46 -14.84 -15.94
CA SER A 189 -5.28 -13.98 -15.78
C SER A 189 -4.05 -14.61 -16.45
N LEU A 190 -3.00 -13.81 -16.57
CA LEU A 190 -1.68 -14.30 -16.95
C LEU A 190 -1.12 -15.24 -15.88
N ILE A 191 -0.09 -16.02 -16.24
CA ILE A 191 0.58 -16.91 -15.29
C ILE A 191 1.51 -16.07 -14.41
N ALA A 192 1.47 -16.28 -13.10
CA ALA A 192 2.28 -15.56 -12.14
C ALA A 192 2.76 -16.47 -11.01
N GLY A 193 3.93 -16.17 -10.44
CA GLY A 193 4.56 -16.96 -9.38
C GLY A 193 5.72 -16.23 -8.71
N PHE A 194 5.97 -16.54 -7.44
CA PHE A 194 7.15 -16.07 -6.72
C PHE A 194 8.42 -16.76 -7.25
N LEU A 195 9.54 -16.05 -7.19
CA LEU A 195 10.85 -16.66 -7.41
C LEU A 195 11.32 -17.40 -6.15
N ASP A 196 12.09 -18.47 -6.34
CA ASP A 196 12.80 -19.17 -5.28
C ASP A 196 14.22 -18.60 -5.07
N MET A 197 14.86 -19.01 -3.98
CA MET A 197 16.19 -18.57 -3.60
C MET A 197 17.22 -18.99 -4.66
N GLY A 198 17.82 -17.99 -5.30
CA GLY A 198 18.87 -18.20 -6.31
C GLY A 198 18.34 -18.33 -7.74
N GLU A 199 17.04 -18.20 -7.97
CA GLU A 199 16.48 -18.15 -9.33
C GLU A 199 16.68 -16.79 -10.00
N CYS A 200 16.83 -16.79 -11.33
CA CYS A 200 16.70 -15.60 -12.17
C CYS A 200 15.23 -15.28 -12.47
N LEU A 201 14.98 -14.17 -13.18
CA LEU A 201 13.63 -13.79 -13.57
C LEU A 201 13.12 -14.57 -14.79
N GLU A 202 14.04 -15.03 -15.65
CA GLU A 202 13.82 -15.80 -16.88
C GLU A 202 13.78 -17.30 -16.65
#